data_AF-A0A0F7S500-F1
#
_entry.id   AF-A0A0F7S500-F1
#
_cell.length_a   1.000
_cell.length_b   1.000
_cell.length_c   1.000
_cell.angle_alpha   90.00
_cell.angle_beta   90.00
_cell.angle_gamma   90.00
#
_symmetry.space_group_name_H-M   'P 1'
#
loop_
_entity.id
_entity.type
_entity.pdbx_description
1 polymer ?
#
loop_
_entity_poly.entity_id
_entity_poly.type
_entity_poly.pdbx_seq_one_letter_code
_entity_poly.pdbx_strand_id
1 'polypeptide(L)'
;IGNNLDKYRGYPRIVGETGGKNFHMVHKSANVDAAVTQSIRAAFEYQGQKCSALSRLYVPKSMWEGEFKHKLLDQIASISVGPVQEFKHFMGPVIAKHSFDKIMGLIEAAKKEGGEVLCGGQGDDSKGWYVQPTVIETKDPKSVTMVNEIFGPVITVYAYPDDEFEQTCELIDNTTEYALTGSIFSADRYALIRASNLLRNASGMMYYNDKCTGAVVGQQPFGGARASGTNDKAGSISIFYRFVSARTIKETTIDPATHIYPSNLD
;
A
#
# COMPACT_ATOMS: atom_id res chain seq x y z
N ILE A 1 3.19 13.51 -23.86
CA ILE A 1 2.57 12.52 -24.77
C ILE A 1 1.34 13.10 -25.46
N GLY A 2 0.34 13.61 -24.72
CA GLY A 2 -0.86 14.23 -25.30
C GLY A 2 -0.59 15.31 -26.35
N ASN A 3 0.37 16.22 -26.11
CA ASN A 3 0.70 17.30 -27.04
C ASN A 3 1.42 16.87 -28.33
N ASN A 4 1.69 15.57 -28.52
CA ASN A 4 2.42 15.05 -29.68
C ASN A 4 1.70 13.84 -30.31
N LEU A 5 0.40 13.67 -30.07
CA LEU A 5 -0.36 12.52 -30.58
C LEU A 5 -0.32 12.41 -32.12
N ASP A 6 -0.24 13.54 -32.81
CA ASP A 6 -0.06 13.68 -34.25
C ASP A 6 1.26 13.11 -34.79
N LYS A 7 2.29 13.01 -33.94
CA LYS A 7 3.64 12.55 -34.33
C LYS A 7 3.80 11.04 -34.24
N TYR A 8 2.95 10.35 -33.48
CA TYR A 8 3.07 8.91 -33.26
C TYR A 8 2.23 8.13 -34.28
N ARG A 9 2.80 7.05 -34.84
CA ARG A 9 2.08 6.17 -35.79
C ARG A 9 0.94 5.39 -35.16
N GLY A 10 0.99 5.16 -33.85
CA GLY A 10 -0.07 4.54 -33.08
C GLY A 10 -0.11 5.15 -31.68
N TYR A 11 -1.23 4.96 -30.97
CA TYR A 11 -1.41 5.51 -29.63
C TYR A 11 -0.39 4.92 -28.65
N PRO A 12 0.51 5.74 -28.06
CA PRO A 12 1.44 5.27 -27.05
C PRO A 12 0.68 4.70 -25.85
N ARG A 13 1.02 3.48 -25.43
CA ARG A 13 0.50 2.88 -24.20
C ARG A 13 1.48 3.19 -23.07
N ILE A 14 1.00 3.92 -22.06
CA ILE A 14 1.75 4.15 -20.83
C ILE A 14 1.34 3.06 -19.83
N VAL A 15 2.33 2.34 -19.33
CA VAL A 15 2.18 1.33 -18.28
C VAL A 15 3.10 1.76 -17.16
N GLY A 16 2.57 1.95 -15.96
CA GLY A 16 3.33 2.48 -14.85
C GLY A 16 2.75 2.06 -13.52
N GLU A 17 3.62 1.64 -12.62
CA GLU A 17 3.35 1.44 -11.20
C GLU A 17 4.10 2.54 -10.46
N THR A 18 3.43 3.21 -9.52
CA THR A 18 4.02 4.29 -8.72
C THR A 18 4.01 3.89 -7.24
N GLY A 19 4.00 4.87 -6.35
CA GLY A 19 3.99 4.69 -4.91
C GLY A 19 2.64 4.33 -4.31
N GLY A 20 2.65 4.21 -2.99
CA GLY A 20 1.49 3.90 -2.18
C GLY A 20 1.53 4.58 -0.83
N LYS A 21 0.34 4.78 -0.26
CA LYS A 21 0.18 5.16 1.14
C LYS A 21 -0.68 4.11 1.85
N ASN A 22 -0.07 2.94 2.04
CA ASN A 22 -0.77 1.71 2.38
C ASN A 22 -1.20 1.68 3.84
N PHE A 23 -2.28 0.93 4.10
CA PHE A 23 -2.94 0.90 5.39
C PHE A 23 -3.12 -0.50 5.95
N HIS A 24 -3.16 -0.60 7.28
CA HIS A 24 -3.76 -1.71 8.01
C HIS A 24 -4.98 -1.18 8.78
N MET A 25 -6.14 -1.81 8.57
CA MET A 25 -7.38 -1.57 9.32
C MET A 25 -7.59 -2.72 10.30
N VAL A 26 -7.54 -2.44 11.59
CA VAL A 26 -7.73 -3.44 12.65
C VAL A 26 -9.15 -3.34 13.17
N HIS A 27 -9.89 -4.44 13.19
CA HIS A 27 -11.19 -4.55 13.85
C HIS A 27 -11.02 -5.04 15.29
N LYS A 28 -11.95 -4.71 16.19
CA LYS A 28 -11.92 -5.14 17.61
C LYS A 28 -11.83 -6.64 17.85
N SER A 29 -12.19 -7.45 16.86
CA SER A 29 -12.09 -8.92 16.91
C SER A 29 -10.78 -9.46 16.33
N ALA A 30 -9.81 -8.61 15.98
CA ALA A 30 -8.54 -9.03 15.42
C ALA A 30 -7.68 -9.76 16.47
N ASN A 31 -6.86 -10.70 16.00
CA ASN A 31 -5.78 -11.23 16.83
C ASN A 31 -4.70 -10.15 16.98
N VAL A 32 -4.53 -9.63 18.21
CA VAL A 32 -3.59 -8.54 18.53
C VAL A 32 -2.16 -8.91 18.16
N ASP A 33 -1.68 -10.08 18.58
CA ASP A 33 -0.28 -10.49 18.38
C ASP A 33 0.06 -10.62 16.89
N ALA A 34 -0.86 -11.20 16.11
CA ALA A 34 -0.72 -11.32 14.67
C ALA A 34 -0.73 -9.94 14.00
N ALA A 35 -1.68 -9.07 14.36
CA ALA A 35 -1.79 -7.73 13.79
C ALA A 35 -0.56 -6.86 14.10
N VAL A 36 -0.03 -6.92 15.32
CA VAL A 36 1.22 -6.24 15.72
C VAL A 36 2.40 -6.73 14.90
N THR A 37 2.64 -8.05 14.90
CA THR A 37 3.80 -8.66 14.21
C THR A 37 3.77 -8.35 12.72
N GLN A 38 2.59 -8.47 12.09
CA GLN A 38 2.41 -8.21 10.68
C GLN A 38 2.55 -6.72 10.33
N SER A 39 2.14 -5.83 11.23
CA SER A 39 2.33 -4.38 11.06
C SER A 39 3.80 -4.00 11.12
N ILE A 40 4.56 -4.56 12.06
CA ILE A 40 6.01 -4.36 12.17
C ILE A 40 6.73 -4.81 10.89
N ARG A 41 6.41 -6.02 10.40
CA ARG A 41 7.01 -6.53 9.16
C ARG A 41 6.67 -5.68 7.96
N ALA A 42 5.40 -5.27 7.78
CA ALA A 42 5.02 -4.42 6.66
C ALA A 42 5.65 -3.02 6.71
N ALA A 43 5.86 -2.48 7.90
CA ALA A 43 6.39 -1.14 8.12
C ALA A 43 7.89 -1.06 7.95
N PHE A 44 8.61 -2.04 8.49
CA PHE A 44 10.03 -1.88 8.79
C PHE A 44 10.94 -2.85 8.03
N GLU A 45 10.42 -3.93 7.43
CA GLU A 45 11.24 -4.74 6.51
C GLU A 45 11.75 -3.87 5.35
N TYR A 46 13.04 -3.93 5.08
CA TYR A 46 13.72 -3.06 4.12
C TYR A 46 13.50 -1.55 4.43
N GLN A 47 13.44 -1.20 5.71
CA GLN A 47 13.27 0.15 6.23
C GLN A 47 12.04 0.86 5.65
N GLY A 48 10.96 0.13 5.34
CA GLY A 48 9.76 0.69 4.72
C GLY A 48 9.94 1.19 3.29
N GLN A 49 11.04 0.85 2.62
CA GLN A 49 11.36 1.25 1.25
C GLN A 49 10.72 0.32 0.23
N LYS A 50 9.43 0.07 0.41
CA LYS A 50 8.59 -0.73 -0.50
C LYS A 50 7.39 0.13 -0.86
N CYS A 51 6.99 0.15 -2.13
CA CYS A 51 5.75 0.82 -2.54
C CYS A 51 4.53 0.31 -1.77
N SER A 52 4.57 -0.94 -1.29
CA SER A 52 3.53 -1.59 -0.49
C SER A 52 3.70 -1.48 1.04
N ALA A 53 4.75 -0.80 1.53
CA ALA A 53 5.03 -0.72 2.95
C ALA A 53 3.88 -0.09 3.74
N LEU A 54 3.60 -0.63 4.93
CA LEU A 54 2.62 -0.06 5.84
C LEU A 54 3.11 1.31 6.31
N SER A 55 2.24 2.32 6.21
CA SER A 55 2.54 3.64 6.74
C SER A 55 1.38 4.27 7.53
N ARG A 56 0.16 3.74 7.39
CA ARG A 56 -1.03 4.16 8.15
C ARG A 56 -1.64 2.97 8.88
N LEU A 57 -1.74 3.03 10.20
CA LEU A 57 -2.31 1.97 11.01
C LEU A 57 -3.55 2.51 11.74
N TYR A 58 -4.69 1.87 11.53
CA TYR A 58 -5.97 2.25 12.13
C TYR A 58 -6.36 1.16 13.13
N VAL A 59 -6.49 1.52 14.41
CA VAL A 59 -6.72 0.57 15.51
C VAL A 59 -7.88 1.04 16.38
N PRO A 60 -8.79 0.16 16.84
CA PRO A 60 -9.84 0.57 17.77
C PRO A 60 -9.21 1.11 19.04
N LYS A 61 -9.77 2.20 19.57
CA LYS A 61 -9.24 2.89 20.75
C LYS A 61 -9.11 1.95 21.95
N SER A 62 -10.09 1.07 22.18
CA SER A 62 -10.03 0.09 23.27
C SER A 62 -8.84 -0.88 23.15
N MET A 63 -8.49 -1.30 21.92
CA MET A 63 -7.34 -2.17 21.68
C MET A 63 -6.03 -1.41 21.80
N TRP A 64 -6.00 -0.17 21.31
CA TRP A 64 -4.84 0.70 21.35
C TRP A 64 -4.43 1.03 22.78
N GLU A 65 -5.40 1.45 23.61
CA GLU A 65 -5.21 1.75 25.04
C GLU A 65 -5.05 0.48 25.89
N GLY A 66 -5.50 -0.67 25.38
CA GLY A 66 -5.25 -1.99 25.97
C GLY A 66 -3.84 -2.50 25.67
N GLU A 67 -3.73 -3.64 24.98
CA GLU A 67 -2.45 -4.32 24.79
C GLU A 67 -1.72 -3.95 23.51
N PHE A 68 -2.40 -3.37 22.51
CA PHE A 68 -1.83 -3.22 21.17
C PHE A 68 -0.65 -2.26 21.14
N LYS A 69 -0.78 -1.06 21.74
CA LYS A 69 0.28 -0.05 21.77
C LYS A 69 1.54 -0.58 22.45
N HIS A 70 1.39 -1.18 23.64
CA HIS A 70 2.49 -1.75 24.40
C HIS A 70 3.22 -2.85 23.62
N LYS A 71 2.49 -3.86 23.13
CA LYS A 71 3.09 -4.97 22.35
C LYS A 71 3.81 -4.48 21.09
N LEU A 72 3.25 -3.48 20.41
CA LEU A 72 3.87 -2.86 19.24
C LEU A 72 5.20 -2.20 19.59
N LEU A 73 5.22 -1.34 20.62
CA LEU A 73 6.42 -0.62 21.03
C LEU A 73 7.51 -1.57 21.57
N ASP A 74 7.14 -2.61 22.33
CA ASP A 74 8.06 -3.61 22.86
C ASP A 74 8.77 -4.39 21.74
N GLN A 75 8.01 -4.89 20.76
CA GLN A 75 8.61 -5.62 19.64
C GLN A 75 9.49 -4.69 18.79
N ILE A 76 9.08 -3.43 18.60
CA ILE A 76 9.90 -2.44 17.88
C ILE A 76 11.21 -2.15 18.63
N ALA A 77 11.19 -2.07 19.96
CA ALA A 77 12.40 -1.87 20.77
C ALA A 77 13.42 -3.02 20.61
N SER A 78 12.97 -4.20 20.20
CA SER A 78 13.85 -5.36 19.91
C SER A 78 14.48 -5.32 18.50
N ILE A 79 14.08 -4.38 17.64
CA ILE A 79 14.60 -4.26 16.26
C ILE A 79 16.06 -3.79 16.29
N SER A 80 16.95 -4.64 15.75
CA SER A 80 18.35 -4.32 15.52
C SER A 80 18.53 -3.61 14.16
N VAL A 81 19.26 -2.48 14.19
CA VAL A 81 19.58 -1.67 13.00
C VAL A 81 21.10 -1.62 12.82
N GLY A 82 21.60 -1.96 11.63
CA GLY A 82 23.04 -1.95 11.37
C GLY A 82 23.45 -2.39 9.96
N PRO A 83 24.75 -2.68 9.72
CA PRO A 83 25.23 -3.08 8.39
C PRO A 83 24.61 -4.39 7.91
N VAL A 84 24.18 -4.45 6.65
CA VAL A 84 23.47 -5.61 6.07
C VAL A 84 24.32 -6.89 5.98
N GLN A 85 25.65 -6.76 6.11
CA GLN A 85 26.58 -7.89 6.15
C GLN A 85 26.51 -8.65 7.49
N GLU A 86 25.98 -8.03 8.54
CA GLU A 86 25.75 -8.66 9.84
C GLU A 86 24.29 -9.14 9.92
N PHE A 87 24.05 -10.44 9.69
CA PHE A 87 22.71 -11.04 9.57
C PHE A 87 21.83 -11.00 10.84
N LYS A 88 22.35 -10.47 11.95
CA LYS A 88 21.56 -10.23 13.17
C LYS A 88 20.67 -8.99 13.06
N HIS A 89 20.95 -8.07 12.11
CA HIS A 89 20.20 -6.83 11.96
C HIS A 89 18.92 -7.05 11.15
N PHE A 90 17.81 -6.57 11.68
CA PHE A 90 16.53 -6.58 10.99
C PHE A 90 16.44 -5.46 9.94
N MET A 91 17.11 -4.33 10.19
CA MET A 91 17.13 -3.17 9.30
C MET A 91 18.56 -2.68 9.00
N GLY A 92 18.74 -2.19 7.78
CA GLY A 92 19.91 -1.44 7.34
C GLY A 92 19.66 0.07 7.25
N PRO A 93 20.52 0.82 6.52
CA PRO A 93 20.27 2.24 6.22
C PRO A 93 19.19 2.42 5.14
N VAL A 94 18.63 3.62 5.04
CA VAL A 94 17.84 4.04 3.88
C VAL A 94 18.77 4.30 2.67
N ILE A 95 18.20 4.34 1.47
CA ILE A 95 18.93 4.21 0.22
C ILE A 95 19.93 5.34 -0.04
N ALA A 96 19.59 6.58 0.31
CA ALA A 96 20.40 7.75 0.02
C ALA A 96 20.06 8.95 0.90
N LYS A 97 20.94 9.96 0.90
CA LYS A 97 20.79 11.19 1.67
C LYS A 97 19.44 11.88 1.46
N HIS A 98 19.00 12.04 0.21
CA HIS A 98 17.72 12.70 -0.07
C HIS A 98 16.52 11.97 0.56
N SER A 99 16.57 10.64 0.65
CA SER A 99 15.56 9.83 1.32
C SER A 99 15.61 10.06 2.83
N PHE A 100 16.81 10.05 3.42
CA PHE A 100 17.03 10.38 4.83
C PHE A 100 16.48 11.77 5.18
N ASP A 101 16.89 12.79 4.44
CA ASP A 101 16.46 14.18 4.66
C ASP A 101 14.93 14.31 4.56
N LYS A 102 14.31 13.66 3.56
CA LYS A 102 12.85 13.63 3.39
C LYS A 102 12.16 12.96 4.58
N ILE A 103 12.64 11.80 5.01
CA ILE A 103 12.04 11.05 6.13
C ILE A 103 12.14 11.86 7.42
N MET A 104 13.32 12.38 7.74
CA MET A 104 13.52 13.22 8.92
C MET A 104 12.67 14.49 8.86
N GLY A 105 12.57 15.12 7.70
CA GLY A 105 11.71 16.29 7.49
C GLY A 105 10.21 15.99 7.72
N LEU A 106 9.71 14.84 7.28
CA LEU A 106 8.32 14.42 7.50
C LEU A 106 8.03 14.07 8.97
N ILE A 107 8.99 13.48 9.68
CA ILE A 107 8.89 13.24 11.12
C ILE A 107 8.78 14.59 11.86
N GLU A 108 9.63 15.56 11.53
CA GLU A 108 9.58 16.89 12.14
C GLU A 108 8.30 17.66 11.79
N ALA A 109 7.80 17.53 10.56
CA ALA A 109 6.51 18.11 10.17
C ALA A 109 5.36 17.51 10.98
N ALA A 110 5.32 16.19 11.15
CA ALA A 110 4.29 15.52 11.96
C ALA A 110 4.33 15.97 13.43
N LYS A 111 5.52 16.14 14.03
CA LYS A 111 5.65 16.70 15.38
C LYS A 111 5.05 18.10 15.49
N LYS A 112 5.31 18.96 14.49
CA LYS A 112 4.78 20.34 14.45
C LYS A 112 3.25 20.37 14.29
N GLU A 113 2.68 19.38 13.62
CA GLU A 113 1.22 19.20 13.49
C GLU A 113 0.57 18.57 14.73
N GLY A 114 1.34 18.27 15.78
CA GLY A 114 0.85 17.70 17.04
C GLY A 114 0.84 16.17 17.09
N GLY A 115 1.51 15.50 16.15
CA GLY A 115 1.77 14.07 16.21
C GLY A 115 2.74 13.71 17.34
N GLU A 116 2.39 12.71 18.14
CA GLU A 116 3.20 12.21 19.25
C GLU A 116 4.14 11.10 18.76
N VAL A 117 5.45 11.30 18.87
CA VAL A 117 6.44 10.26 18.54
C VAL A 117 6.59 9.31 19.72
N LEU A 118 6.04 8.11 19.59
CA LEU A 118 6.03 7.10 20.67
C LEU A 118 7.37 6.37 20.80
N CYS A 119 8.08 6.17 19.69
CA CYS A 119 9.44 5.65 19.65
C CYS A 119 10.16 6.08 18.37
N GLY A 120 11.50 5.99 18.37
CA GLY A 120 12.33 6.37 17.24
C GLY A 120 12.36 7.89 17.03
N GLY A 121 12.14 8.33 15.79
CA GLY A 121 12.13 9.75 15.41
C GLY A 121 13.51 10.39 15.32
N GLN A 122 14.57 9.58 15.30
CA GLN A 122 15.96 9.99 15.19
C GLN A 122 16.63 9.29 14.02
N GLY A 123 17.63 9.95 13.45
CA GLY A 123 18.50 9.39 12.43
C GLY A 123 19.96 9.73 12.70
N ASP A 124 20.85 8.90 12.19
CA ASP A 124 22.30 9.09 12.22
C ASP A 124 22.82 8.92 10.79
N ASP A 125 23.42 9.97 10.24
CA ASP A 125 23.98 10.00 8.90
C ASP A 125 25.52 9.93 8.86
N SER A 126 26.17 9.72 10.01
CA SER A 126 27.63 9.77 10.13
C SER A 126 28.37 8.61 9.43
N LYS A 127 27.76 7.43 9.36
CA LYS A 127 28.34 6.21 8.75
C LYS A 127 27.52 5.62 7.61
N GLY A 128 26.34 6.17 7.37
CA GLY A 128 25.32 5.65 6.47
C GLY A 128 23.99 6.30 6.85
N TRP A 129 22.99 6.19 5.99
CA TRP A 129 21.73 6.91 6.18
C TRP A 129 20.78 6.14 7.12
N TYR A 130 21.07 6.07 8.42
CA TYR A 130 20.30 5.26 9.36
C TYR A 130 19.13 6.04 9.95
N VAL A 131 17.92 5.51 9.81
CA VAL A 131 16.71 6.05 10.47
C VAL A 131 16.15 4.99 11.41
N GLN A 132 15.87 5.36 12.65
CA GLN A 132 15.26 4.45 13.63
C GLN A 132 13.82 4.10 13.24
N PRO A 133 13.35 2.86 13.50
CA PRO A 133 11.92 2.54 13.40
C PRO A 133 11.11 3.55 14.21
N THR A 134 10.18 4.23 13.55
CA THR A 134 9.46 5.36 14.14
C THR A 134 7.96 5.10 14.15
N VAL A 135 7.34 5.30 15.31
CA VAL A 135 5.88 5.25 15.48
C VAL A 135 5.39 6.62 15.90
N ILE A 136 4.44 7.16 15.13
CA ILE A 136 3.79 8.42 15.39
C ILE A 136 2.32 8.14 15.69
N GLU A 137 1.81 8.60 16.82
CA GLU A 137 0.37 8.62 17.11
C GLU A 137 -0.19 10.00 16.74
N THR A 138 -1.24 10.01 15.92
CA THR A 138 -1.89 11.26 15.49
C THR A 138 -3.35 11.30 15.93
N LYS A 139 -3.81 12.49 16.32
CA LYS A 139 -5.24 12.79 16.51
C LYS A 139 -5.90 13.32 15.24
N ASP A 140 -5.11 13.82 14.29
CA ASP A 140 -5.58 14.22 12.96
C ASP A 140 -5.39 13.04 11.99
N PRO A 141 -6.48 12.41 11.50
CA PRO A 141 -6.40 11.30 10.56
C PRO A 141 -5.90 11.72 9.16
N LYS A 142 -5.75 13.03 8.91
CA LYS A 142 -5.22 13.61 7.67
C LYS A 142 -3.90 14.38 7.87
N SER A 143 -3.16 14.08 8.94
CA SER A 143 -1.82 14.64 9.15
C SER A 143 -0.87 14.36 7.98
N VAL A 144 0.22 15.11 7.88
CA VAL A 144 1.18 15.01 6.77
C VAL A 144 1.70 13.58 6.56
N THR A 145 1.92 12.82 7.64
CA THR A 145 2.38 11.43 7.58
C THR A 145 1.25 10.42 7.39
N MET A 146 -0.02 10.83 7.43
CA MET A 146 -1.15 10.05 6.96
C MET A 146 -1.38 10.25 5.46
N VAL A 147 -1.09 11.42 4.89
CA VAL A 147 -1.40 11.69 3.46
C VAL A 147 -0.23 11.36 2.53
N ASN A 148 0.97 11.81 2.87
CA ASN A 148 2.13 11.80 1.97
C ASN A 148 2.96 10.52 2.08
N GLU A 149 3.41 10.01 0.94
CA GLU A 149 4.30 8.84 0.90
C GLU A 149 5.69 9.19 1.47
N ILE A 150 6.11 8.42 2.49
CA ILE A 150 7.35 8.63 3.23
C ILE A 150 8.50 7.86 2.58
N PHE A 151 8.27 6.57 2.27
CA PHE A 151 9.27 5.62 1.77
C PHE A 151 10.44 5.41 2.75
N GLY A 152 10.10 5.18 4.02
CA GLY A 152 11.02 5.05 5.14
C GLY A 152 10.37 4.34 6.33
N PRO A 153 11.13 4.06 7.41
CA PRO A 153 10.67 3.23 8.51
C PRO A 153 9.81 4.04 9.50
N VAL A 154 8.68 4.55 9.02
CA VAL A 154 7.76 5.40 9.79
C VAL A 154 6.33 4.90 9.60
N ILE A 155 5.68 4.55 10.70
CA ILE A 155 4.22 4.33 10.73
C ILE A 155 3.54 5.44 11.51
N THR A 156 2.39 5.87 11.01
CA THR A 156 1.47 6.75 11.73
C THR A 156 0.24 5.97 12.13
N VAL A 157 -0.15 6.08 13.39
CA VAL A 157 -1.27 5.38 14.01
C VAL A 157 -2.39 6.36 14.30
N TYR A 158 -3.61 5.98 13.90
CA TYR A 158 -4.84 6.66 14.29
C TYR A 158 -5.71 5.69 15.10
N ALA A 159 -5.87 5.98 16.38
CA ALA A 159 -6.75 5.22 17.27
C ALA A 159 -8.18 5.74 17.12
N TYR A 160 -9.05 4.95 16.49
CA TYR A 160 -10.42 5.36 16.16
C TYR A 160 -11.42 4.84 17.20
N PRO A 161 -12.56 5.52 17.46
CA PRO A 161 -13.59 5.02 18.37
C PRO A 161 -14.14 3.66 17.94
N ASP A 162 -14.29 2.72 18.86
CA ASP A 162 -14.67 1.34 18.57
C ASP A 162 -15.96 1.14 17.75
N ASP A 163 -16.90 2.07 17.87
CA ASP A 163 -18.18 2.12 17.16
C ASP A 163 -18.10 2.83 15.79
N GLU A 164 -16.96 3.41 15.44
CA GLU A 164 -16.72 4.13 14.19
C GLU A 164 -15.96 3.29 13.14
N PHE A 165 -16.11 1.96 13.16
CA PHE A 165 -15.40 1.07 12.24
C PHE A 165 -15.70 1.36 10.76
N GLU A 166 -16.96 1.55 10.39
CA GLU A 166 -17.34 1.83 8.99
C GLU A 166 -16.93 3.23 8.55
N GLN A 167 -17.11 4.23 9.43
CA GLN A 167 -16.67 5.61 9.21
C GLN A 167 -15.15 5.69 9.03
N THR A 168 -14.40 4.86 9.75
CA THR A 168 -12.95 4.75 9.58
C THR A 168 -12.59 4.13 8.22
N CYS A 169 -13.39 3.20 7.69
CA CYS A 169 -13.20 2.70 6.33
C CYS A 169 -13.44 3.80 5.28
N GLU A 170 -14.48 4.61 5.44
CA GLU A 170 -14.73 5.77 4.56
C GLU A 170 -13.62 6.82 4.64
N LEU A 171 -13.10 7.06 5.85
CA LEU A 171 -11.94 7.91 6.07
C LEU A 171 -10.71 7.38 5.33
N ILE A 172 -10.40 6.08 5.44
CA ILE A 172 -9.26 5.45 4.75
C ILE A 172 -9.34 5.69 3.24
N ASP A 173 -10.54 5.53 2.66
CA ASP A 173 -10.79 5.73 1.22
C ASP A 173 -10.55 7.18 0.76
N ASN A 174 -10.66 8.17 1.66
CA ASN A 174 -10.52 9.60 1.36
C ASN A 174 -9.27 10.27 1.98
N THR A 175 -8.39 9.52 2.63
CA THR A 175 -7.20 10.08 3.30
C THR A 175 -6.12 10.48 2.31
N THR A 176 -5.96 9.74 1.20
CA THR A 176 -4.82 9.86 0.30
C THR A 176 -5.23 9.56 -1.14
N GLU A 177 -4.48 10.11 -2.10
CA GLU A 177 -4.69 9.88 -3.53
C GLU A 177 -4.25 8.48 -3.99
N TYR A 178 -3.46 7.76 -3.18
CA TYR A 178 -2.96 6.43 -3.52
C TYR A 178 -3.95 5.33 -3.18
N ALA A 179 -3.92 4.23 -3.93
CA ALA A 179 -4.70 3.02 -3.67
C ALA A 179 -3.95 1.76 -4.12
N LEU A 180 -2.78 1.51 -3.52
CA LEU A 180 -1.92 0.38 -3.87
C LEU A 180 -2.25 -0.87 -3.05
N THR A 181 -1.85 -0.92 -1.78
CA THR A 181 -2.13 -2.06 -0.90
C THR A 181 -2.86 -1.65 0.39
N GLY A 182 -3.61 -2.60 0.95
CA GLY A 182 -4.30 -2.44 2.22
C GLY A 182 -4.54 -3.80 2.88
N SER A 183 -4.66 -3.84 4.20
CA SER A 183 -5.02 -5.05 4.93
C SER A 183 -6.13 -4.80 5.93
N ILE A 184 -6.98 -5.80 6.13
CA ILE A 184 -8.01 -5.83 7.17
C ILE A 184 -7.70 -6.99 8.12
N PHE A 185 -7.54 -6.68 9.42
CA PHE A 185 -7.40 -7.66 10.48
C PHE A 185 -8.74 -7.80 11.22
N SER A 186 -9.35 -8.98 11.14
CA SER A 186 -10.62 -9.30 11.80
C SER A 186 -10.86 -10.81 11.86
N ALA A 187 -11.24 -11.33 13.03
CA ALA A 187 -11.88 -12.64 13.15
C ALA A 187 -13.39 -12.63 12.81
N ASP A 188 -14.04 -11.46 12.83
CA ASP A 188 -15.44 -11.30 12.44
C ASP A 188 -15.54 -11.24 10.92
N ARG A 189 -16.22 -12.24 10.35
CA ARG A 189 -16.41 -12.39 8.90
C ARG A 189 -17.32 -11.32 8.29
N TYR A 190 -18.33 -10.84 9.03
CA TYR A 190 -19.22 -9.80 8.54
C TYR A 190 -18.49 -8.47 8.49
N ALA A 191 -17.77 -8.11 9.55
CA ALA A 191 -16.93 -6.90 9.58
C ALA A 191 -15.87 -6.92 8.46
N LEU A 192 -15.23 -8.07 8.24
CA LEU A 192 -14.21 -8.24 7.21
C LEU A 192 -14.77 -8.04 5.79
N ILE A 193 -15.91 -8.66 5.47
CA ILE A 193 -16.56 -8.51 4.16
C ILE A 193 -17.09 -7.08 3.99
N ARG A 194 -17.65 -6.50 5.05
CA ARG A 194 -18.16 -5.12 5.04
C ARG A 194 -17.05 -4.12 4.74
N ALA A 195 -15.95 -4.18 5.49
CA ALA A 195 -14.78 -3.32 5.28
C ALA A 195 -14.17 -3.54 3.89
N SER A 196 -14.07 -4.78 3.41
CA SER A 196 -13.58 -5.07 2.06
C SER A 196 -14.40 -4.38 0.98
N ASN A 197 -15.73 -4.37 1.12
CA ASN A 197 -16.61 -3.69 0.17
C ASN A 197 -16.47 -2.16 0.25
N LEU A 198 -16.39 -1.59 1.46
CA LEU A 198 -16.18 -0.15 1.66
C LEU A 198 -14.82 0.30 1.10
N LEU A 199 -13.80 -0.53 1.24
CA LEU A 199 -12.42 -0.24 0.84
C LEU A 199 -12.07 -0.76 -0.57
N ARG A 200 -13.07 -1.16 -1.37
CA ARG A 200 -12.87 -1.76 -2.70
C ARG A 200 -12.01 -0.91 -3.63
N ASN A 201 -12.11 0.41 -3.52
CA ASN A 201 -11.35 1.35 -4.34
C ASN A 201 -10.15 1.97 -3.61
N ALA A 202 -9.96 1.66 -2.32
CA ALA A 202 -8.86 2.16 -1.50
C ALA A 202 -7.56 1.34 -1.66
N SER A 203 -7.64 0.16 -2.27
CA SER A 203 -6.47 -0.65 -2.60
C SER A 203 -6.69 -1.47 -3.86
N GLY A 204 -5.63 -1.62 -4.67
CA GLY A 204 -5.60 -2.62 -5.74
C GLY A 204 -5.26 -4.02 -5.22
N MET A 205 -4.66 -4.10 -4.04
CA MET A 205 -4.28 -5.32 -3.33
C MET A 205 -4.85 -5.29 -1.91
N MET A 206 -5.86 -6.12 -1.65
CA MET A 206 -6.44 -6.26 -0.31
C MET A 206 -5.98 -7.57 0.33
N TYR A 207 -5.48 -7.48 1.55
CA TYR A 207 -5.06 -8.62 2.37
C TYR A 207 -6.01 -8.79 3.55
N TYR A 208 -6.21 -10.03 3.99
CA TYR A 208 -7.03 -10.37 5.14
C TYR A 208 -6.18 -11.09 6.17
N ASN A 209 -6.07 -10.54 7.38
CA ASN A 209 -5.29 -11.09 8.48
C ASN A 209 -3.81 -11.38 8.13
N ASP A 210 -3.27 -10.64 7.16
CA ASP A 210 -1.88 -10.73 6.70
C ASP A 210 -1.33 -9.32 6.45
N LYS A 211 -0.02 -9.17 6.40
CA LYS A 211 0.64 -7.89 6.16
C LYS A 211 0.39 -7.41 4.72
N CYS A 212 0.28 -6.10 4.49
CA CYS A 212 -0.02 -5.52 3.17
C CYS A 212 1.14 -5.56 2.14
N THR A 213 2.15 -6.41 2.36
CA THR A 213 3.40 -6.48 1.57
C THR A 213 3.71 -7.91 1.16
N GLY A 214 4.63 -8.09 0.20
CA GLY A 214 5.18 -9.40 -0.16
C GLY A 214 4.33 -10.19 -1.15
N ALA A 215 3.72 -9.49 -2.11
CA ALA A 215 3.07 -10.14 -3.24
C ALA A 215 4.03 -11.09 -3.97
N VAL A 216 3.55 -12.29 -4.27
CA VAL A 216 4.29 -13.33 -4.97
C VAL A 216 3.78 -13.42 -6.41
N VAL A 217 4.72 -13.46 -7.37
CA VAL A 217 4.41 -13.59 -8.80
C VAL A 217 3.54 -14.83 -9.04
N GLY A 218 2.47 -14.66 -9.83
CA GLY A 218 1.52 -15.74 -10.12
C GLY A 218 0.52 -16.06 -9.01
N GLN A 219 0.65 -15.48 -7.81
CA GLN A 219 -0.29 -15.67 -6.71
C GLN A 219 -1.09 -14.40 -6.40
N GLN A 220 -0.41 -13.26 -6.22
CA GLN A 220 -1.06 -11.96 -5.96
C GLN A 220 -0.57 -10.95 -7.00
N PRO A 221 -1.16 -10.91 -8.21
CA PRO A 221 -0.78 -9.94 -9.25
C PRO A 221 -0.79 -8.52 -8.72
N PHE A 222 0.37 -7.85 -8.77
CA PHE A 222 0.62 -6.61 -8.09
C PHE A 222 0.18 -5.40 -8.91
N GLY A 223 -0.50 -4.45 -8.27
CA GLY A 223 -0.80 -3.14 -8.85
C GLY A 223 -1.96 -2.43 -8.17
N GLY A 224 -2.03 -1.12 -8.36
CA GLY A 224 -3.05 -0.24 -7.78
C GLY A 224 -3.52 0.84 -8.74
N ALA A 225 -4.70 1.40 -8.47
CA ALA A 225 -5.30 2.47 -9.26
C ALA A 225 -5.08 3.84 -8.58
N ARG A 226 -5.86 4.85 -8.98
CA ARG A 226 -5.71 6.25 -8.54
C ARG A 226 -4.30 6.76 -8.83
N ALA A 227 -3.66 7.45 -7.89
CA ALA A 227 -2.28 7.91 -8.06
C ALA A 227 -1.24 6.78 -8.05
N SER A 228 -1.63 5.53 -7.73
CA SER A 228 -0.72 4.36 -7.64
C SER A 228 -0.36 3.74 -9.00
N GLY A 229 -1.00 4.18 -10.09
CA GLY A 229 -0.60 3.80 -11.44
C GLY A 229 -1.75 3.26 -12.30
N THR A 230 -1.38 2.50 -13.32
CA THR A 230 -2.29 2.00 -14.35
C THR A 230 -2.96 0.68 -14.00
N ASN A 231 -2.55 0.05 -12.89
CA ASN A 231 -3.12 -1.20 -12.36
C ASN A 231 -3.16 -2.35 -13.39
N ASP A 232 -2.12 -2.48 -14.23
CA ASP A 232 -2.06 -3.51 -15.28
C ASP A 232 -1.72 -4.91 -14.74
N LYS A 233 -1.57 -5.03 -13.41
CA LYS A 233 -1.38 -6.27 -12.65
C LYS A 233 -0.11 -7.04 -13.05
N ALA A 234 1.04 -6.43 -12.75
CA ALA A 234 2.34 -7.05 -12.89
C ALA A 234 2.42 -8.40 -12.15
N GLY A 235 3.08 -9.39 -12.76
CA GLY A 235 3.10 -10.77 -12.25
C GLY A 235 1.89 -11.62 -12.66
N SER A 236 1.08 -11.16 -13.62
CA SER A 236 0.02 -11.93 -14.29
C SER A 236 0.09 -11.81 -15.82
N ILE A 237 -0.75 -12.58 -16.52
CA ILE A 237 -0.88 -12.49 -17.99
C ILE A 237 -1.43 -11.12 -18.45
N SER A 238 -2.18 -10.42 -17.61
CA SER A 238 -2.86 -9.17 -17.95
C SER A 238 -1.90 -8.09 -18.46
N ILE A 239 -0.72 -7.96 -17.85
CA ILE A 239 0.27 -6.96 -18.25
C ILE A 239 0.84 -7.21 -19.65
N PHE A 240 0.92 -8.46 -20.11
CA PHE A 240 1.43 -8.78 -21.45
C PHE A 240 0.53 -8.24 -22.56
N TYR A 241 -0.79 -8.20 -22.35
CA TYR A 241 -1.73 -7.61 -23.31
C TYR A 241 -1.49 -6.10 -23.52
N ARG A 242 -0.78 -5.43 -22.62
CA ARG A 242 -0.37 -4.03 -22.79
C ARG A 242 0.73 -3.87 -23.83
N PHE A 243 1.55 -4.91 -24.03
CA PHE A 243 2.69 -4.90 -24.95
C PHE A 243 2.44 -5.63 -26.28
N VAL A 244 1.22 -6.15 -26.49
CA VAL A 244 0.82 -6.84 -27.72
C VAL A 244 -0.30 -6.07 -28.43
N SER A 245 -0.21 -5.99 -29.77
CA SER A 245 -1.30 -5.53 -30.64
C SER A 245 -1.80 -6.72 -31.46
N ALA A 246 -2.86 -7.37 -30.98
CA ALA A 246 -3.40 -8.56 -31.62
C ALA A 246 -3.98 -8.24 -33.01
N ARG A 247 -3.76 -9.16 -33.96
CA ARG A 247 -4.37 -9.15 -35.29
C ARG A 247 -5.10 -10.46 -35.50
N THR A 248 -6.36 -10.39 -35.92
CA THR A 248 -7.14 -11.57 -36.35
C THR A 248 -7.06 -11.68 -37.87
N ILE A 249 -6.88 -12.91 -38.36
CA ILE A 249 -6.89 -13.23 -39.80
C ILE A 249 -7.97 -14.29 -39.99
N LYS A 250 -8.91 -14.01 -40.89
CA LYS A 250 -9.95 -14.95 -41.32
C LYS A 250 -9.73 -15.25 -42.80
N GLU A 251 -9.65 -16.52 -43.12
CA GLU A 251 -9.70 -17.02 -44.49
C GLU A 251 -11.08 -17.66 -44.73
N THR A 252 -11.70 -17.34 -45.85
CA THR A 252 -12.92 -18.01 -46.30
C THR A 252 -12.52 -18.89 -47.48
N THR A 253 -12.76 -20.21 -47.38
CA THR A 253 -12.35 -21.18 -48.40
C THR A 253 -13.50 -21.58 -49.32
N ILE A 254 -14.73 -21.16 -49.00
CA ILE A 254 -15.93 -21.35 -49.82
C ILE A 254 -16.60 -19.98 -49.93
N ASP A 255 -16.52 -19.40 -51.12
CA ASP A 255 -17.08 -18.07 -51.37
C ASP A 255 -18.61 -18.07 -51.32
N PRO A 256 -19.24 -16.98 -50.83
CA PRO A 256 -20.69 -16.85 -50.90
C PRO A 256 -21.12 -16.76 -52.37
N ALA A 257 -22.00 -17.68 -52.80
CA ALA A 257 -22.51 -17.70 -54.17
C ALA A 257 -23.48 -16.54 -54.47
N THR A 258 -24.05 -15.93 -53.43
CA THR A 258 -25.00 -14.81 -53.56
C THR A 258 -24.91 -13.87 -52.36
N HIS A 259 -25.27 -12.60 -52.57
CA HIS A 259 -25.44 -11.60 -51.50
C HIS A 259 -26.84 -11.67 -50.86
N ILE A 260 -27.75 -12.46 -51.44
CA ILE A 260 -29.12 -12.65 -50.97
C ILE A 260 -29.10 -13.47 -49.67
N TYR A 261 -29.79 -12.97 -48.64
CA TYR A 261 -29.99 -13.70 -47.40
C TYR A 261 -31.26 -14.57 -47.52
N PRO A 262 -31.38 -15.66 -46.73
CA PRO A 262 -32.58 -16.48 -46.74
C PRO A 262 -33.90 -15.73 -46.48
N SER A 263 -33.87 -14.62 -45.74
CA SER A 263 -35.03 -13.76 -45.46
C SER A 263 -35.52 -12.93 -46.66
N ASN A 264 -34.75 -12.89 -47.75
CA ASN A 264 -35.10 -12.20 -48.98
C ASN A 264 -35.82 -13.11 -49.98
N LEU A 265 -36.00 -14.39 -49.63
CA LEU A 265 -36.71 -15.34 -50.46
C LEU A 265 -38.20 -15.27 -50.09
N ASP A 266 -39.05 -15.06 -51.09
CA ASP A 266 -40.52 -15.12 -50.98
C ASP A 266 -41.02 -16.52 -50.62
#